data_AF-A0A1S3Z4K5-F1
#
_entry.id   AF-A0A1S3Z4K5-F1
#
_cell.length_a   1.000
_cell.length_b   1.000
_cell.length_c   1.000
_cell.angle_alpha   90.00
_cell.angle_beta   90.00
_cell.angle_gamma   90.00
#
_symmetry.space_group_name_H-M   'P 1'
#
loop_
_entity.id
_entity.type
_entity.pdbx_description
1 polymer ?
#
loop_
_entity_poly.entity_id
_entity_poly.type
_entity_poly.pdbx_seq_one_letter_code
_entity_poly.pdbx_strand_id
1 'polypeptide(L)'
;MITKQQFSKYPNLPPGLLSPLRAANVDTEKLARVAVKHSFHKYLRHGRPILTRRIQSFINALPEYPLHSHGLINAPKVLADVVESNLGAVFIDSNSSIDITWEVLCVTLIFFHLTKVIYIHIFNHL
;
A
#
# COMPACT_ATOMS: atom_id res chain seq x y z
N MET A 1 -5.69 -4.13 10.59
CA MET A 1 -6.00 -2.68 10.63
C MET A 1 -6.93 -2.24 9.50
N ILE A 2 -6.52 -2.38 8.22
CA ILE A 2 -7.36 -2.03 7.05
C ILE A 2 -8.75 -2.68 7.09
N THR A 3 -8.84 -3.99 7.37
CA THR A 3 -10.12 -4.72 7.44
C THR A 3 -11.07 -4.18 8.52
N LYS A 4 -10.53 -3.85 9.71
CA LYS A 4 -11.31 -3.25 10.82
C LYS A 4 -11.91 -1.92 10.38
N GLN A 5 -11.10 -1.07 9.77
CA GLN A 5 -11.53 0.25 9.28
C GLN A 5 -12.57 0.13 8.15
N GLN A 6 -12.37 -0.79 7.20
CA GLN A 6 -13.33 -1.04 6.12
C GLN A 6 -14.67 -1.55 6.65
N PHE A 7 -14.66 -2.48 7.60
CA PHE A 7 -15.87 -3.01 8.22
C PHE A 7 -16.61 -1.92 9.00
N SER A 8 -15.90 -1.12 9.81
CA SER A 8 -16.50 0.02 10.53
C SER A 8 -17.06 1.10 9.59
N LYS A 9 -16.40 1.35 8.46
CA LYS A 9 -16.82 2.37 7.49
C LYS A 9 -17.97 1.92 6.58
N TYR A 10 -18.09 0.61 6.33
CA TYR A 10 -19.11 0.02 5.47
C TYR A 10 -19.85 -1.12 6.17
N PRO A 11 -20.64 -0.84 7.23
CA PRO A 11 -21.29 -1.88 8.04
C PRO A 11 -22.33 -2.69 7.25
N ASN A 12 -22.87 -2.11 6.16
CA ASN A 12 -23.89 -2.75 5.32
C ASN A 12 -23.31 -3.44 4.07
N LEU A 13 -21.98 -3.44 3.90
CA LEU A 13 -21.37 -4.08 2.75
C LEU A 13 -21.41 -5.61 2.92
N PRO A 14 -21.92 -6.37 1.93
CA PRO A 14 -21.94 -7.82 1.99
C PRO A 14 -20.54 -8.40 2.28
N PRO A 15 -20.43 -9.44 3.12
CA PRO A 15 -19.15 -10.08 3.42
C PRO A 15 -18.36 -10.50 2.17
N GLY A 16 -19.06 -10.91 1.11
CA GLY A 16 -18.45 -11.27 -0.18
C GLY A 16 -17.72 -10.12 -0.89
N LEU A 17 -18.09 -8.87 -0.62
CA LEU A 17 -17.49 -7.67 -1.22
C LEU A 17 -16.38 -7.05 -0.35
N LEU A 18 -16.27 -7.44 0.93
CA LEU A 18 -15.17 -7.00 1.80
C LEU A 18 -13.81 -7.58 1.35
N SER A 19 -13.80 -8.81 0.84
CA SER A 19 -12.57 -9.47 0.39
C SER A 19 -11.94 -8.79 -0.85
N PRO A 20 -12.68 -8.49 -1.93
CA PRO A 20 -12.20 -7.67 -3.04
C PRO A 20 -11.77 -6.26 -2.59
N LEU A 21 -12.55 -5.62 -1.71
CA LEU A 21 -12.21 -4.30 -1.17
C LEU A 21 -10.90 -4.32 -0.39
N ARG A 22 -10.64 -5.37 0.38
CA ARG A 22 -9.36 -5.59 1.07
C ARG A 22 -8.23 -5.78 0.06
N ALA A 23 -8.40 -6.66 -0.92
CA ALA A 23 -7.38 -6.96 -1.92
C ALA A 23 -6.99 -5.70 -2.73
N ALA A 24 -7.97 -4.88 -3.11
CA ALA A 24 -7.72 -3.63 -3.82
C ALA A 24 -6.98 -2.58 -2.96
N ASN A 25 -7.04 -2.66 -1.63
CA ASN A 25 -6.39 -1.70 -0.73
C ASN A 25 -5.04 -2.19 -0.18
N VAL A 26 -4.82 -3.50 -0.13
CA VAL A 26 -3.56 -4.13 0.31
C VAL A 26 -2.89 -4.75 -0.91
N ASP A 27 -2.49 -3.87 -1.82
CA ASP A 27 -1.83 -4.24 -3.08
C ASP A 27 -0.32 -3.93 -3.00
N THR A 28 0.49 -4.89 -3.44
CA THR A 28 1.96 -4.83 -3.40
C THR A 28 2.52 -3.64 -4.18
N GLU A 29 1.97 -3.32 -5.36
CA GLU A 29 2.42 -2.19 -6.16
C GLU A 29 2.12 -0.87 -5.46
N LYS A 30 0.94 -0.74 -4.84
CA LYS A 30 0.57 0.46 -4.06
C LYS A 30 1.52 0.68 -2.90
N LEU A 31 1.83 -0.37 -2.15
CA LEU A 31 2.80 -0.30 -1.05
C LEU A 31 4.21 0.01 -1.56
N ALA A 32 4.63 -0.58 -2.68
CA ALA A 32 5.92 -0.29 -3.28
C ALA A 32 6.04 1.18 -3.75
N ARG A 33 4.97 1.76 -4.30
CA ARG A 33 4.92 3.18 -4.68
C ARG A 33 5.06 4.11 -3.47
N VAL A 34 4.45 3.75 -2.34
CA VAL A 34 4.61 4.46 -1.07
C VAL A 34 6.08 4.45 -0.64
N ALA A 35 6.74 3.28 -0.70
CA ALA A 35 8.16 3.17 -0.37
C ALA A 35 9.06 4.04 -1.27
N VAL A 36 8.72 4.17 -2.56
CA VAL A 36 9.43 5.08 -3.46
C VAL A 36 9.20 6.53 -3.08
N LYS A 37 7.93 6.92 -2.87
CA LYS A 37 7.53 8.30 -2.52
C LYS A 37 8.22 8.81 -1.25
N HIS A 38 8.30 7.97 -0.22
CA HIS A 38 8.96 8.30 1.05
C HIS A 38 10.46 7.96 1.07
N SER A 39 11.05 7.65 -0.09
CA SER A 39 12.48 7.33 -0.22
C SER A 39 12.98 6.13 0.59
N PHE A 40 12.10 5.22 1.04
CA PHE A 40 12.49 4.01 1.79
C PHE A 40 13.47 3.11 1.00
N HIS A 41 13.34 3.09 -0.32
CA HIS A 41 14.26 2.38 -1.21
C HIS A 41 15.74 2.78 -1.03
N LYS A 42 16.03 4.00 -0.56
CA LYS A 42 17.40 4.50 -0.31
C LYS A 42 18.01 3.92 0.98
N TYR A 43 17.18 3.44 1.90
CA TYR A 43 17.60 2.94 3.21
C TYR A 43 17.64 1.41 3.26
N LEU A 44 17.32 0.73 2.16
CA LEU A 44 17.43 -0.72 2.06
C LEU A 44 18.89 -1.15 2.07
N ARG A 45 19.29 -1.82 3.15
CA ARG A 45 20.60 -2.47 3.22
C ARG A 45 20.51 -3.83 2.52
N HIS A 46 21.06 -3.93 1.31
CA HIS A 46 21.09 -5.18 0.57
C HIS A 46 22.36 -5.31 -0.29
N GLY A 47 22.92 -6.52 -0.36
CA GLY A 47 24.11 -6.82 -1.16
C GLY A 47 23.83 -7.33 -2.58
N ARG A 48 22.61 -7.13 -3.10
CA ARG A 48 22.16 -7.73 -4.37
C ARG A 48 21.99 -6.67 -5.48
N PRO A 49 22.92 -6.56 -6.46
CA PRO A 49 22.81 -5.59 -7.56
C PRO A 49 21.57 -5.77 -8.42
N ILE A 50 21.09 -7.01 -8.56
CA ILE A 50 19.86 -7.34 -9.29
C ILE A 50 18.65 -6.63 -8.65
N LEU A 51 18.61 -6.54 -7.32
CA LEU A 51 17.53 -5.86 -6.62
C LEU A 51 17.57 -4.35 -6.88
N THR A 52 18.77 -3.75 -6.88
CA THR A 52 18.95 -2.33 -7.23
C THR A 52 18.40 -2.04 -8.62
N ARG A 53 18.74 -2.89 -9.61
CA ARG A 53 18.25 -2.73 -10.99
C ARG A 53 16.73 -2.86 -11.08
N ARG A 54 16.12 -3.82 -10.36
CA ARG A 54 14.66 -3.98 -10.31
C ARG A 54 13.97 -2.77 -9.69
N ILE A 55 14.51 -2.24 -8.59
CA ILE A 55 13.99 -1.02 -7.96
C ILE A 55 14.09 0.16 -8.93
N GLN A 56 15.23 0.34 -9.59
CA GLN A 56 15.40 1.44 -10.54
C GLN A 56 14.46 1.32 -11.75
N SER A 57 14.31 0.12 -12.32
CA SER A 57 13.38 -0.13 -13.41
C SER A 57 11.94 0.18 -13.01
N PHE A 58 11.54 -0.20 -11.79
CA PHE A 58 10.23 0.14 -11.24
C PHE A 58 10.03 1.66 -11.11
N ILE A 59 11.01 2.37 -10.53
CA ILE A 59 10.97 3.84 -10.39
C ILE A 59 10.83 4.53 -11.75
N ASN A 60 11.58 4.07 -12.75
CA ASN A 60 11.56 4.65 -14.09
C ASN A 60 10.24 4.44 -14.82
N ALA A 61 9.48 3.39 -14.49
CA ALA A 61 8.17 3.11 -15.09
C ALA A 61 7.02 3.88 -14.41
N LEU A 62 7.21 4.44 -13.21
CA LEU A 62 6.15 5.16 -12.48
C LEU A 62 5.53 6.33 -13.26
N PRO A 63 6.27 7.14 -14.04
CA PRO A 63 5.69 8.21 -14.84
C PRO A 63 4.68 7.73 -15.90
N GLU A 64 4.88 6.53 -16.47
CA GLU A 64 3.96 5.92 -17.44
C GLU A 64 2.65 5.45 -16.78
N TYR A 65 2.72 5.10 -15.49
CA TYR A 65 1.60 4.59 -14.71
C TYR A 65 1.44 5.43 -13.43
N PRO A 66 0.86 6.63 -13.49
CA PRO A 66 0.87 7.58 -12.37
C PRO A 66 0.09 7.09 -11.13
N LEU A 67 -0.91 6.22 -11.31
CA LEU A 67 -1.75 5.72 -10.22
C LEU A 67 -1.47 4.25 -9.88
N HIS A 68 -1.50 3.39 -10.90
CA HIS A 68 -1.35 1.94 -10.76
C HIS A 68 -1.18 1.33 -12.16
N SER A 69 -0.38 0.27 -12.31
CA SER A 69 -0.16 -0.38 -13.60
C SER A 69 -1.08 -1.57 -13.86
N HIS A 70 -1.81 -2.05 -12.85
CA HIS A 70 -2.69 -3.22 -12.94
C HIS A 70 -1.97 -4.47 -13.49
N GLY A 71 -0.72 -4.68 -13.05
CA GLY A 71 0.09 -5.84 -13.45
C GLY A 71 1.01 -5.62 -14.65
N LEU A 72 0.95 -4.45 -15.31
CA LEU A 72 1.87 -4.09 -16.41
C LEU A 72 3.32 -3.86 -15.96
N ILE A 73 3.58 -3.55 -14.68
CA ILE A 73 4.92 -3.41 -14.11
C ILE A 73 5.07 -4.35 -12.92
N ASN A 74 6.25 -4.94 -12.78
CA ASN A 74 6.56 -5.81 -11.65
C ASN A 74 7.09 -4.98 -10.46
N ALA A 75 6.23 -4.72 -9.50
CA ALA A 75 6.61 -4.08 -8.24
C ALA A 75 7.57 -4.97 -7.42
N PRO A 76 8.75 -4.48 -7.00
CA PRO A 76 9.64 -5.23 -6.13
C PRO A 76 8.98 -5.45 -4.76
N LYS A 77 8.63 -6.71 -4.44
CA LYS A 77 7.96 -7.07 -3.17
C LYS A 77 8.65 -6.51 -1.92
N VAL A 78 9.98 -6.44 -1.92
CA VAL A 78 10.76 -5.89 -0.79
C VAL A 78 10.35 -4.46 -0.41
N LEU A 79 9.89 -3.66 -1.37
CA LEU A 79 9.44 -2.29 -1.11
C LEU A 79 8.13 -2.30 -0.34
N ALA A 80 7.22 -3.22 -0.66
CA ALA A 80 5.99 -3.43 0.10
C ALA A 80 6.31 -3.98 1.50
N ASP A 81 7.17 -4.99 1.59
CA ASP A 81 7.59 -5.60 2.87
C ASP A 81 8.20 -4.55 3.83
N VAL A 82 8.93 -3.56 3.31
CA VAL A 82 9.52 -2.47 4.11
C VAL A 82 8.47 -1.50 4.66
N VAL A 83 7.43 -1.21 3.89
CA VAL A 83 6.30 -0.43 4.40
C VAL A 83 5.56 -1.21 5.48
N GLU A 84 5.27 -2.49 5.24
CA GLU A 84 4.56 -3.34 6.22
C GLU A 84 5.36 -3.52 7.52
N SER A 85 6.67 -3.75 7.42
CA SER A 85 7.55 -3.86 8.59
C SER A 85 7.71 -2.54 9.35
N ASN A 86 7.73 -1.39 8.66
CA ASN A 86 7.73 -0.08 9.33
C ASN A 86 6.44 0.14 10.13
N LEU A 87 5.29 -0.23 9.57
CA LEU A 87 4.01 -0.20 10.29
C LEU A 87 3.99 -1.16 11.49
N GLY A 88 4.57 -2.34 11.34
CA GLY A 88 4.76 -3.29 12.43
C GLY A 88 5.64 -2.72 13.55
N ALA A 89 6.72 -2.02 13.21
CA ALA A 89 7.60 -1.37 14.17
C ALA A 89 6.86 -0.27 14.95
N VAL A 90 6.11 0.59 14.27
CA VAL A 90 5.27 1.62 14.91
C VAL A 90 4.22 1.00 15.84
N PHE A 91 3.60 -0.11 15.43
CA PHE A 91 2.63 -0.81 16.27
C PHE A 91 3.25 -1.31 17.58
N ILE A 92 4.45 -1.89 17.52
CA ILE A 92 5.15 -2.35 18.72
C ILE A 92 5.61 -1.16 19.58
N ASP A 93 6.18 -0.13 18.96
CA ASP A 93 6.68 1.09 19.64
C ASP A 93 5.54 1.86 20.35
N SER A 94 4.34 1.85 19.77
CA SER A 94 3.14 2.47 20.34
C SER A 94 2.38 1.58 21.34
N ASN A 95 3.07 0.61 21.96
CA ASN A 95 2.48 -0.35 22.91
C ASN A 95 1.24 -1.06 22.35
N SER A 96 1.31 -1.53 21.10
CA SER A 96 0.22 -2.20 20.39
C SER A 96 -1.02 -1.32 20.12
N SER A 97 -0.85 0.00 20.02
CA SER A 97 -1.95 0.92 19.70
C SER A 97 -2.31 0.90 18.22
N ILE A 98 -3.51 0.38 17.91
CA ILE A 98 -4.06 0.37 16.56
C ILE A 98 -4.34 1.80 16.06
N ASP A 99 -4.74 2.71 16.94
CA ASP A 99 -5.14 4.06 16.55
C ASP A 99 -3.91 4.90 16.17
N ILE A 100 -2.82 4.82 16.96
CA ILE A 100 -1.54 5.47 16.62
C ILE A 100 -0.97 4.89 15.33
N THR A 101 -0.98 3.56 15.19
CA THR A 101 -0.52 2.91 13.95
C THR A 101 -1.36 3.34 12.74
N TRP A 102 -2.67 3.53 12.93
CA TRP A 102 -3.57 4.01 11.89
C TRP A 102 -3.28 5.46 11.49
N GLU A 103 -2.98 6.34 12.43
CA GLU A 103 -2.59 7.73 12.13
C GLU A 103 -1.32 7.80 11.28
N VAL A 104 -0.29 7.04 11.66
CA VAL A 104 0.96 6.94 10.86
C VAL A 104 0.67 6.35 9.48
N LEU A 105 -0.17 5.32 9.40
CA LEU A 105 -0.64 4.78 8.13
C LEU A 105 -1.39 5.83 7.30
N CYS A 106 -2.22 6.67 7.92
CA CYS A 106 -2.96 7.71 7.23
C CYS A 106 -2.02 8.71 6.56
N VAL A 107 -1.03 9.20 7.32
CA VAL A 107 -0.04 10.14 6.79
C VAL A 107 0.81 9.49 5.70
N THR A 108 1.17 8.22 5.86
CA THR A 108 2.10 7.52 4.97
C THR A 108 1.42 6.99 3.69
N LEU A 109 0.19 6.47 3.79
CA LEU A 109 -0.54 5.78 2.70
C LEU A 109 -1.69 6.61 2.08
N ILE A 110 -2.40 7.43 2.85
CA ILE A 110 -3.72 7.94 2.42
C ILE A 110 -3.60 9.13 1.46
N PHE A 111 -2.45 9.80 1.41
CA PHE A 111 -2.23 10.96 0.53
C PHE A 111 -2.22 10.64 -0.98
N PHE A 112 -2.39 9.38 -1.42
CA PHE A 112 -2.35 9.04 -2.86
C PHE A 112 -3.43 8.12 -3.40
N HIS A 113 -4.37 7.58 -2.60
CA HIS A 113 -5.16 6.47 -3.14
C HIS A 113 -6.60 6.21 -2.66
N LEU A 114 -7.01 6.69 -1.49
CA LEU A 114 -8.33 6.29 -0.98
C LEU A 114 -9.51 7.03 -1.62
N THR A 115 -9.31 8.19 -2.26
CA THR A 115 -10.44 8.95 -2.85
C THR A 115 -10.87 8.51 -4.24
N LYS A 116 -10.06 7.75 -5.02
CA LYS A 116 -10.44 7.35 -6.39
C LYS A 116 -10.69 5.86 -6.60
N VAL A 117 -10.07 4.94 -5.85
CA VAL A 117 -10.28 3.49 -6.03
C VAL A 117 -11.62 3.01 -5.46
N ILE A 118 -12.07 3.61 -4.35
CA ILE A 118 -13.41 3.34 -3.79
C ILE A 118 -14.50 3.76 -4.79
N TYR A 119 -14.29 4.87 -5.51
CA TYR A 119 -15.27 5.37 -6.50
C TYR A 119 -15.39 4.44 -7.72
N ILE A 120 -14.27 3.92 -8.25
CA ILE A 120 -14.32 3.09 -9.46
C ILE A 120 -14.85 1.67 -9.19
N HIS A 121 -14.56 1.08 -8.02
CA HIS A 121 -14.91 -0.33 -7.77
C HIS A 121 -16.31 -0.52 -7.17
N ILE A 122 -16.86 0.46 -6.43
CA ILE A 122 -18.22 0.39 -5.88
C ILE A 122 -19.27 0.85 -6.91
N PHE A 123 -18.99 1.84 -7.76
CA PHE A 123 -19.97 2.39 -8.71
C PHE A 123 -20.03 1.71 -10.09
N ASN A 124 -19.09 0.82 -10.44
CA ASN A 124 -19.19 0.04 -11.70
C ASN A 124 -19.90 -1.31 -11.53
N HIS A 125 -20.34 -1.65 -10.31
CA HIS A 125 -21.09 -2.88 -10.01
C HIS A 125 -22.44 -2.62 -9.33
N LEU A 126 -22.89 -1.36 -9.32
CA LEU A 126 -24.28 -0.92 -9.07
C LEU A 126 -24.81 -0.30 -10.37
#